data_AF-A0A7C4J668-F1
#
_entry.id   AF-A0A7C4J668-F1
#
_cell.length_a   1.000
_cell.length_b   1.000
_cell.length_c   1.000
_cell.angle_alpha   90.00
_cell.angle_beta   90.00
_cell.angle_gamma   90.00
#
_symmetry.space_group_name_H-M   'P 1'
#
loop_
_entity.id
_entity.type
_entity.pdbx_description
1 polymer ?
#
loop_
_entity_poly.entity_id
_entity_poly.type
_entity_poly.pdbx_seq_one_letter_code
_entity_poly.pdbx_strand_id
1 'polypeptide(L)' 'DQDTEVIGALTTLGYSVVEAQRALAALPRDEDMDTEEKLRRALAYFVK' A
#
# COMPACT_ATOMS: atom_id res chain seq x y z
N ASP A 1 -8.11 4.42 -9.05
CA ASP A 1 -7.11 3.37 -8.80
C ASP A 1 -7.06 3.02 -7.34
N GLN A 2 -7.24 1.73 -7.03
CA GLN A 2 -7.09 1.18 -5.66
C GLN A 2 -5.74 1.58 -5.05
N ASP A 3 -4.72 1.70 -5.90
CA ASP A 3 -3.38 2.14 -5.55
C ASP A 3 -3.35 3.53 -4.90
N THR A 4 -4.13 4.48 -5.44
CA THR A 4 -4.24 5.84 -4.88
C THR A 4 -4.96 5.84 -3.52
N GLU A 5 -5.97 4.99 -3.36
CA GLU A 5 -6.67 4.83 -2.07
C GLU A 5 -5.72 4.27 -1.00
N VAL A 6 -4.94 3.24 -1.34
CA VAL A 6 -3.94 2.66 -0.44
C VAL A 6 -2.88 3.71 -0.05
N ILE A 7 -2.39 4.50 -1.00
CA ILE A 7 -1.44 5.58 -0.71
C ILE A 7 -2.04 6.63 0.23
N GLY A 8 -3.31 7.01 0.00
CA GLY A 8 -4.02 7.96 0.88
C GLY A 8 -4.23 7.42 2.30
N ALA A 9 -4.58 6.14 2.41
CA ALA A 9 -4.74 5.45 3.70
C ALA A 9 -3.43 5.40 4.48
N LEU A 10 -2.32 5.00 3.83
CA LEU A 10 -1.00 4.99 4.45
C LEU A 10 -0.54 6.40 4.86
N THR A 11 -0.80 7.41 4.03
CA THR A 11 -0.44 8.80 4.36
C THR A 11 -1.23 9.30 5.58
N THR A 12 -2.50 8.93 5.71
CA THR A 12 -3.35 9.27 6.88
C THR A 12 -2.84 8.62 8.17
N LEU A 13 -2.25 7.42 8.06
CA LEU A 13 -1.62 6.71 9.18
C LEU A 13 -0.25 7.31 9.60
N GLY A 14 0.28 8.27 8.83
CA GLY A 14 1.52 8.98 9.14
C GLY A 14 2.74 8.52 8.33
N TYR A 15 2.58 7.63 7.36
CA TYR A 15 3.64 7.29 6.42
C TYR A 15 3.83 8.40 5.39
N SER A 16 5.05 8.59 4.89
CA SER A 16 5.28 9.51 3.77
C SER A 16 4.72 8.94 2.46
N VAL A 17 4.38 9.83 1.52
CA VAL A 17 3.92 9.44 0.17
C VAL A 17 4.94 8.52 -0.53
N VAL A 18 6.23 8.78 -0.34
CA VAL A 18 7.31 7.98 -0.93
C VAL A 18 7.35 6.58 -0.33
N GLU A 19 7.16 6.44 0.98
CA GLU A 19 7.08 5.14 1.65
C GLU A 19 5.86 4.35 1.18
N ALA A 20 4.70 5.01 1.08
CA ALA A 20 3.47 4.39 0.60
C ALA A 20 3.64 3.86 -0.84
N GLN A 21 4.23 4.66 -1.73
CA GLN A 21 4.54 4.25 -3.10
C GLN A 21 5.51 3.07 -3.16
N ARG A 22 6.52 3.04 -2.29
CA ARG A 22 7.48 1.93 -2.20
C ARG A 22 6.82 0.64 -1.70
N ALA A 23 5.99 0.72 -0.66
CA ALA A 23 5.27 -0.42 -0.13
C ALA A 23 4.34 -1.03 -1.18
N LEU A 24 3.65 -0.19 -1.94
CA LEU A 24 2.79 -0.62 -3.03
C LEU A 24 3.59 -1.22 -4.20
N ALA A 25 4.72 -0.62 -4.58
CA ALA A 25 5.59 -1.14 -5.64
C ALA A 25 6.29 -2.46 -5.28
N ALA A 26 6.39 -2.78 -3.98
CA ALA A 26 6.91 -4.05 -3.49
C ALA A 26 5.89 -5.21 -3.59
N LEU A 27 4.61 -4.89 -3.85
CA LEU A 27 3.58 -5.92 -4.04
C LEU A 27 3.71 -6.56 -5.42
N PRO A 28 3.43 -7.87 -5.54
CA PRO A 28 3.25 -8.48 -6.84
C PRO A 28 2.10 -7.78 -7.58
N ARG A 29 2.24 -7.63 -8.89
CA ARG A 29 1.20 -7.10 -9.78
C ARG A 29 0.11 -8.15 -9.93
N ASP A 30 -0.71 -8.25 -8.91
CA ASP A 30 -1.89 -9.10 -8.86
C ASP A 30 -3.11 -8.21 -9.10
N GLU A 31 -3.73 -8.34 -10.27
CA GLU A 31 -4.85 -7.51 -10.69
C GLU A 31 -6.14 -7.84 -9.91
N ASP A 32 -6.19 -8.99 -9.25
CA ASP A 32 -7.35 -9.45 -8.49
C ASP A 32 -7.33 -9.04 -7.01
N MET A 33 -6.27 -8.35 -6.55
CA MET A 33 -6.19 -7.87 -5.16
C MET A 33 -7.13 -6.69 -4.93
N ASP A 34 -8.01 -6.81 -3.94
CA ASP A 34 -8.82 -5.69 -3.47
C ASP A 34 -8.00 -4.63 -2.69
N THR A 35 -8.59 -3.47 -2.45
CA THR A 35 -7.93 -2.35 -1.74
C THR A 35 -7.50 -2.74 -0.32
N GLU A 36 -8.30 -3.55 0.40
CA GLU A 36 -8.02 -3.94 1.78
C GLU A 36 -6.82 -4.89 1.87
N GLU A 37 -6.76 -5.87 0.96
CA GLU A 37 -5.67 -6.80 0.76
C GLU A 37 -4.37 -6.05 0.41
N LYS A 38 -4.45 -5.11 -0.53
CA LYS A 38 -3.30 -4.25 -0.88
C LYS A 38 -2.82 -3.45 0.32
N LEU A 39 -3.72 -2.83 1.08
CA LEU A 39 -3.37 -2.05 2.27
C LEU A 39 -2.71 -2.94 3.33
N ARG A 40 -3.25 -4.12 3.61
CA ARG A 40 -2.71 -5.05 4.60
C ARG A 40 -1.32 -5.54 4.22
N ARG A 41 -1.10 -5.89 2.95
CA ARG A 41 0.23 -6.31 2.46
C ARG A 41 1.22 -5.15 2.43
N ALA A 42 0.78 -3.94 2.07
CA ALA A 42 1.60 -2.74 2.13
C ALA A 42 2.01 -2.40 3.58
N LEU A 43 1.14 -2.62 4.56
CA LEU A 43 1.49 -2.49 5.97
C LEU A 43 2.48 -3.57 6.42
N ALA A 44 2.31 -4.82 5.97
CA ALA A 44 3.23 -5.91 6.26
C ALA A 44 4.66 -5.66 5.73
N TYR A 45 4.82 -4.85 4.69
CA TYR A 45 6.12 -4.41 4.18
C TYR A 45 6.96 -3.66 5.23
N PHE A 46 6.34 -2.90 6.13
CA PHE A 46 7.05 -2.11 7.16
C PHE A 46 7.39 -2.88 8.44
N VAL A 47 6.78 -4.06 8.62
CA VAL A 47 6.96 -4.90 9.83
C VAL A 47 8.03 -5.99 9.60
N LYS A 48 8.52 -6.11 8.37
CA LYS A 48 9.60 -7.01 7.99
C LYS A 48 10.96 -6.34 8.12
#